data_AF-A0A7X1AYK1-F1
#
_entry.id   AF-A0A7X1AYK1-F1
#
_cell.length_a   1.000
_cell.length_b   1.000
_cell.length_c   1.000
_cell.angle_alpha   90.00
_cell.angle_beta   90.00
_cell.angle_gamma   90.00
#
_symmetry.space_group_name_H-M   'P 1'
#
loop_
_entity.id
_entity.type
_entity.pdbx_description
1 polymer ?
#
loop_
_entity_poly.entity_id
_entity_poly.type
_entity_poly.pdbx_seq_one_letter_code
_entity_poly.pdbx_strand_id
1 'polypeptide(L)'
;MTQDISSEIRRLEQEAAKLEKQKAELLKKQEEQEKELKKLDSLVADSGFDSAKQLIEALMVRFKIAPSQLNKKSASISSGRTRTTVTAELRDKISADLASGMSKTAIGEKYNVSYLVVRGVETGKYKDL
;
A
#
# COMPACT_ATOMS: atom_id res chain seq x y z
N MET A 1 -24.81 25.88 -31.11
CA MET A 1 -23.97 25.75 -29.91
C MET A 1 -22.52 25.76 -30.34
N THR A 2 -21.98 26.94 -30.67
CA THR A 2 -20.56 27.16 -30.87
C THR A 2 -19.93 27.26 -29.50
N GLN A 3 -19.42 26.15 -28.97
CA GLN A 3 -18.46 26.24 -27.87
C GLN A 3 -17.36 27.18 -28.35
N ASP A 4 -17.16 28.25 -27.59
CA ASP A 4 -16.30 29.38 -27.96
C ASP A 4 -14.87 28.85 -28.13
N ILE A 5 -14.45 28.65 -29.39
CA ILE A 5 -13.18 28.01 -29.77
C ILE A 5 -12.00 28.67 -29.06
N SER A 6 -12.12 29.98 -28.78
CA SER A 6 -11.13 30.76 -28.04
C SER A 6 -10.93 30.29 -26.59
N SER A 7 -12.01 29.86 -25.93
CA SER A 7 -11.99 29.34 -24.56
C SER A 7 -11.37 27.94 -24.49
N GLU A 8 -11.60 27.12 -25.51
CA GLU A 8 -11.01 25.78 -25.62
C GLU A 8 -9.51 25.84 -25.89
N ILE A 9 -9.05 26.78 -26.72
CA ILE A 9 -7.62 27.04 -26.96
C ILE A 9 -6.92 27.45 -25.65
N ARG A 10 -7.51 28.39 -24.89
CA ARG A 10 -6.95 28.81 -23.59
C ARG A 10 -6.90 27.67 -22.58
N ARG A 11 -7.88 26.77 -22.60
CA ARG A 11 -7.90 25.59 -21.73
C ARG A 11 -6.76 24.63 -22.09
N LEU A 12 -6.55 24.36 -23.38
CA LEU A 12 -5.46 23.53 -23.87
C LEU A 12 -4.08 24.13 -23.53
N GLU A 13 -3.92 25.45 -23.62
CA GLU A 13 -2.68 26.13 -23.22
C GLU A 13 -2.41 26.00 -21.72
N GLN A 14 -3.43 26.13 -20.87
CA GLN A 14 -3.30 25.93 -19.42
C GLN A 14 -2.98 24.48 -19.06
N GLU A 15 -3.56 23.51 -19.77
CA GLU A 15 -3.26 22.09 -19.59
C GLU A 15 -1.83 21.76 -20.04
N ALA A 16 -1.36 22.33 -21.15
CA ALA A 16 0.02 22.21 -21.61
C ALA A 16 1.02 22.77 -20.57
N ALA A 17 0.76 23.95 -20.01
CA ALA A 17 1.59 24.56 -18.98
C ALA A 17 1.62 23.74 -17.68
N LYS A 18 0.50 23.11 -17.29
CA LYS A 18 0.45 22.19 -16.14
C LYS A 18 1.27 20.92 -16.39
N LEU A 19 1.15 20.34 -17.58
CA LEU A 19 1.92 19.16 -17.97
C LEU A 19 3.42 19.44 -18.02
N GLU A 20 3.83 20.62 -18.51
CA GLU A 20 5.23 21.02 -18.52
C GLU A 20 5.80 21.15 -17.10
N LYS A 21 5.05 21.77 -16.17
CA LYS A 21 5.43 21.82 -14.75
C LYS A 21 5.54 20.44 -14.12
N GLN A 22 4.57 19.56 -14.37
CA GLN A 22 4.62 18.19 -13.87
C GLN A 22 5.82 17.41 -14.42
N LYS A 23 6.15 17.59 -15.71
CA LYS A 23 7.36 16.99 -16.30
C LYS A 23 8.63 17.52 -15.65
N ALA A 24 8.73 18.83 -15.43
CA ALA A 24 9.89 19.42 -14.76
C ALA A 24 10.05 18.93 -13.30
N GLU A 25 8.95 18.80 -12.56
CA GLU A 25 8.97 18.25 -11.20
C GLU A 25 9.35 16.77 -11.17
N LEU A 26 8.84 15.97 -12.11
CA LEU A 26 9.19 14.55 -12.22
C LEU A 26 10.66 14.34 -12.60
N LEU A 27 11.18 15.14 -13.54
CA LEU A 27 12.60 15.12 -13.90
C LEU A 27 13.47 15.50 -12.71
N LYS A 28 13.10 16.53 -11.95
CA LYS A 28 13.83 16.92 -10.73
C LYS A 28 13.83 15.81 -9.69
N LYS A 29 12.68 15.14 -9.47
CA LYS A 29 12.59 13.98 -8.57
C LYS A 29 13.48 12.81 -9.04
N GLN A 30 13.52 12.56 -10.34
CA GLN A 30 14.38 11.53 -10.91
C GLN A 30 15.86 11.85 -10.67
N GLU A 31 16.28 13.09 -10.90
CA GLU A 31 17.66 13.52 -10.62
C GLU A 31 18.01 13.43 -9.14
N GLU A 32 17.08 13.77 -8.24
CA GLU A 32 17.28 13.63 -6.79
C GLU A 32 17.45 12.16 -6.38
N GLN A 33 16.62 11.27 -6.92
CA GLN A 33 16.75 9.82 -6.69
C GLN A 33 18.09 9.27 -7.20
N GLU A 34 18.51 9.66 -8.41
CA GLU A 34 19.81 9.23 -8.95
C GLU A 34 20.98 9.75 -8.11
N LYS A 35 20.90 10.97 -7.59
CA LYS A 35 21.92 11.53 -6.68
C LYS A 35 21.97 10.76 -5.36
N GLU A 36 20.83 10.36 -4.81
CA GLU A 36 20.78 9.54 -3.60
C GLU A 36 21.37 8.15 -3.84
N LEU A 37 21.03 7.51 -4.96
CA LEU A 37 21.60 6.21 -5.34
C LEU A 37 23.12 6.30 -5.48
N LYS A 38 23.63 7.32 -6.17
CA LYS A 38 25.09 7.53 -6.31
C LYS A 38 25.79 7.73 -4.96
N LYS A 39 25.15 8.36 -3.98
CA LYS A 39 25.70 8.49 -2.62
C LYS A 39 25.75 7.15 -1.88
N LEU A 40 24.77 6.27 -2.12
CA LEU A 40 24.78 4.93 -1.55
C LEU A 40 25.88 4.09 -2.19
N ASP A 41 26.07 4.18 -3.50
CA ASP A 41 27.15 3.49 -4.21
C ASP A 41 28.53 3.94 -3.71
N SER A 42 28.72 5.25 -3.49
CA SER A 42 29.98 5.75 -2.90
C SER A 42 30.19 5.24 -1.48
N LEU A 43 29.14 5.18 -0.65
CA LEU A 43 29.25 4.63 0.71
C LEU A 43 29.65 3.15 0.72
N VAL A 44 29.13 2.37 -0.23
CA VAL A 44 29.51 0.95 -0.38
C VAL A 44 30.98 0.85 -0.80
N ALA A 45 31.42 1.64 -1.78
CA ALA A 45 32.81 1.67 -2.23
C ALA A 45 33.78 2.07 -1.10
N ASP A 46 33.43 3.09 -0.31
CA ASP A 46 34.26 3.60 0.79
C ASP A 46 34.28 2.66 2.01
N SER A 47 33.27 1.80 2.15
CA SER A 47 33.14 0.89 3.29
C SER A 47 34.09 -0.32 3.26
N GLY A 48 34.78 -0.55 2.14
CA GLY A 48 35.73 -1.64 1.99
C GLY A 48 35.11 -3.05 1.93
N PHE A 49 33.79 -3.15 1.72
CA PHE A 49 33.08 -4.41 1.49
C PHE A 49 32.92 -4.66 -0.01
N ASP A 50 33.05 -5.92 -0.44
CA ASP A 50 32.97 -6.31 -1.85
C ASP A 50 31.55 -6.16 -2.43
N SER A 51 30.53 -6.12 -1.56
CA SER A 51 29.14 -5.93 -1.98
C SER A 51 28.29 -5.20 -0.94
N ALA A 52 27.27 -4.49 -1.42
CA ALA A 52 26.29 -3.83 -0.57
C ALA A 52 25.60 -4.80 0.41
N LYS A 53 25.43 -6.08 0.02
CA LYS A 53 24.83 -7.11 0.89
C LYS A 53 25.71 -7.39 2.11
N GLN A 54 27.02 -7.53 1.92
CA GLN A 54 27.95 -7.74 3.03
C GLN A 54 27.99 -6.55 3.98
N LEU A 55 27.94 -5.32 3.45
CA LEU A 55 27.82 -4.11 4.27
C LEU A 55 26.53 -4.15 5.12
N ILE A 56 25.39 -4.49 4.51
CA ILE A 56 24.10 -4.59 5.22
C ILE A 56 24.16 -5.66 6.31
N GLU A 57 24.69 -6.85 6.02
CA GLU A 57 24.85 -7.92 7.00
C GLU A 57 25.74 -7.50 8.17
N ALA A 58 26.88 -6.85 7.87
CA ALA A 58 27.78 -6.32 8.90
C ALA A 58 27.10 -5.26 9.78
N LEU A 59 26.31 -4.35 9.19
CA LEU A 59 25.54 -3.35 9.93
C LEU A 59 24.44 -4.01 10.77
N MET A 60 23.72 -5.00 10.23
CA MET A 60 22.70 -5.75 10.97
C MET A 60 23.28 -6.47 12.18
N VAL A 61 24.46 -7.09 12.04
CA VAL A 61 25.17 -7.73 13.14
C VAL A 61 25.65 -6.69 14.17
N ARG A 62 26.27 -5.59 13.71
CA ARG A 62 26.79 -4.53 14.60
C ARG A 62 25.70 -3.87 15.43
N PHE A 63 24.55 -3.60 14.82
CA PHE A 63 23.41 -2.94 15.45
C PHE A 63 22.37 -3.91 16.00
N LYS A 64 22.62 -5.24 15.92
CA LYS A 64 21.71 -6.30 16.39
C LYS A 64 20.29 -6.16 15.83
N ILE A 65 20.18 -5.77 14.56
CA ILE A 65 18.91 -5.66 13.85
C ILE A 65 18.57 -7.02 13.27
N ALA A 66 17.45 -7.60 13.70
CA ALA A 66 16.97 -8.83 13.09
C ALA A 66 16.30 -8.53 11.73
N PRO A 67 16.45 -9.40 10.71
CA PRO A 67 15.77 -9.23 9.42
C PRO A 67 14.25 -9.07 9.57
N SER A 68 13.66 -9.74 10.56
CA SER A 68 12.23 -9.67 10.89
C SER A 68 11.76 -8.31 11.43
N GLN A 69 12.68 -7.44 11.87
CA GLN A 69 12.37 -6.10 12.38
C GLN A 69 12.33 -5.06 11.26
N LEU A 70 12.98 -5.30 10.12
CA LEU A 70 12.99 -4.38 8.97
C LEU A 70 11.60 -4.24 8.33
N ASN A 71 10.80 -5.32 8.33
CA ASN A 71 9.46 -5.33 7.74
C ASN A 71 8.36 -4.73 8.65
N LYS A 72 8.66 -4.35 9.90
CA LYS A 72 7.62 -3.91 10.84
C LYS A 72 7.13 -2.48 10.61
N LYS A 73 7.89 -1.63 9.91
CA LYS A 73 7.43 -0.25 9.60
C LYS A 73 6.39 -0.19 8.48
N SER A 74 6.35 -1.14 7.54
CA SER A 74 5.28 -1.21 6.53
C SER A 74 3.97 -1.79 7.08
N ALA A 75 4.02 -2.49 8.22
CA ALA A 75 2.83 -3.00 8.91
C ALA A 75 2.01 -1.92 9.64
N SER A 76 2.50 -0.67 9.70
CA SER A 76 1.72 0.47 10.23
C SER A 76 0.54 0.89 9.34
N ILE A 77 0.46 0.35 8.11
CA ILE A 77 -0.71 0.44 7.23
C ILE A 77 -1.59 -0.83 7.34
N SER A 78 -1.32 -1.74 8.28
CA SER A 78 -2.35 -2.69 8.70
C SER A 78 -3.21 -1.98 9.74
N SER A 79 -4.28 -1.32 9.30
CA SER A 79 -5.35 -0.95 10.23
C SER A 79 -5.81 -2.25 10.87
N GLY A 80 -5.40 -2.49 12.11
CA GLY A 80 -5.86 -3.67 12.85
C GLY A 80 -7.38 -3.70 12.76
N ARG A 81 -7.93 -4.81 12.26
CA ARG A 81 -9.39 -4.96 12.10
C ARG A 81 -10.04 -4.68 13.45
N THR A 82 -10.89 -3.66 13.51
CA THR A 82 -11.57 -3.25 14.74
C THR A 82 -12.46 -4.38 15.25
N ARG A 83 -12.68 -4.46 16.57
CA ARG A 83 -13.66 -5.41 17.12
C ARG A 83 -15.05 -5.06 16.57
N THR A 84 -15.55 -5.86 15.62
CA THR A 84 -16.84 -5.64 14.99
C THR A 84 -17.95 -6.34 15.78
N THR A 85 -19.00 -5.62 16.13
CA THR A 85 -20.26 -6.20 16.63
C THR A 85 -20.99 -6.86 15.47
N VAL A 86 -21.27 -8.16 15.56
CA VAL A 86 -21.98 -8.89 14.50
C VAL A 86 -23.47 -8.58 14.61
N THR A 87 -24.01 -7.83 13.65
CA THR A 87 -25.46 -7.58 13.51
C THR A 87 -26.10 -8.64 12.61
N ALA A 88 -27.41 -8.84 12.72
CA ALA A 88 -28.18 -9.75 11.86
C ALA A 88 -27.98 -9.44 10.37
N GLU A 89 -27.97 -8.16 10.00
CA GLU A 89 -27.71 -7.73 8.61
C GLU A 89 -26.31 -8.12 8.11
N LEU A 90 -25.29 -7.99 8.97
CA LEU A 90 -23.91 -8.34 8.61
C LEU A 90 -23.77 -9.86 8.44
N ARG A 91 -24.42 -10.63 9.32
CA ARG A 91 -24.50 -12.10 9.22
C ARG A 91 -25.13 -12.53 7.90
N ASP A 92 -26.27 -11.95 7.53
CA ASP A 92 -27.00 -12.35 6.32
C ASP A 92 -26.21 -12.04 5.04
N LYS A 93 -25.53 -10.88 5.01
CA LYS A 93 -24.62 -10.51 3.91
C LYS A 93 -23.43 -11.48 3.79
N ILE A 94 -22.81 -11.85 4.91
CA ILE A 94 -21.71 -12.83 4.94
C ILE A 94 -22.21 -14.21 4.49
N SER A 95 -23.39 -14.65 4.95
CA SER A 95 -23.99 -15.93 4.54
C SER A 95 -24.29 -15.97 3.05
N ALA A 96 -24.80 -14.87 2.46
CA ALA A 96 -25.04 -14.78 1.03
C ALA A 96 -23.74 -14.87 0.21
N ASP A 97 -22.69 -14.16 0.64
CA ASP A 97 -21.37 -14.21 -0.02
C ASP A 97 -20.68 -15.58 0.13
N LEU A 98 -20.90 -16.28 1.25
CA LEU A 98 -20.45 -17.67 1.41
C LEU A 98 -21.19 -18.61 0.45
N ALA A 99 -22.51 -18.43 0.31
CA ALA A 99 -23.33 -19.20 -0.62
C ALA A 99 -22.95 -18.94 -2.09
N SER A 100 -22.47 -17.73 -2.42
CA SER A 100 -21.95 -17.39 -3.75
C SER A 100 -20.54 -17.92 -4.03
N GLY A 101 -19.93 -18.67 -3.11
CA GLY A 101 -18.61 -19.28 -3.29
C GLY A 101 -17.42 -18.33 -3.07
N MET A 102 -17.63 -17.17 -2.46
CA MET A 102 -16.56 -16.22 -2.19
C MET A 102 -15.62 -16.75 -1.09
N SER A 103 -14.31 -16.48 -1.22
CA SER A 103 -13.34 -16.97 -0.24
C SER A 103 -13.49 -16.22 1.10
N LYS A 104 -13.30 -16.93 2.21
CA LYS A 104 -13.45 -16.37 3.57
C LYS A 104 -12.51 -15.19 3.84
N THR A 105 -11.34 -15.19 3.20
CA THR A 105 -10.38 -14.09 3.25
C THR A 105 -10.91 -12.85 2.53
N ALA A 106 -11.45 -13.02 1.31
CA ALA A 106 -12.06 -11.94 0.55
C ALA A 106 -13.27 -11.33 1.29
N ILE A 107 -14.09 -12.16 1.94
CA ILE A 107 -15.22 -11.71 2.77
C ILE A 107 -14.73 -10.91 3.98
N GLY A 108 -13.67 -11.37 4.66
CA GLY A 108 -13.08 -10.66 5.78
C GLY A 108 -12.45 -9.32 5.41
N GLU A 109 -12.00 -9.15 4.16
CA GLU A 109 -11.55 -7.88 3.61
C GLU A 109 -12.73 -6.98 3.23
N LYS A 110 -13.71 -7.51 2.50
CA LYS A 110 -14.91 -6.79 2.04
C LYS A 110 -15.70 -6.15 3.19
N TYR A 111 -15.86 -6.86 4.30
CA TYR A 111 -16.62 -6.39 5.46
C TYR A 111 -15.74 -5.88 6.61
N ASN A 112 -14.42 -5.82 6.42
CA ASN A 112 -13.45 -5.45 7.44
C ASN A 112 -13.63 -6.24 8.76
N VAL A 113 -13.93 -7.54 8.65
CA VAL A 113 -14.14 -8.45 9.79
C VAL A 113 -13.04 -9.50 9.85
N SER A 114 -12.74 -9.96 11.07
CA SER A 114 -11.79 -11.07 11.24
C SER A 114 -12.32 -12.33 10.57
N TYR A 115 -11.40 -13.14 10.04
CA TYR A 115 -11.68 -14.48 9.52
C TYR A 115 -12.50 -15.33 10.51
N LEU A 116 -12.25 -15.18 11.81
CA LEU A 116 -12.98 -15.89 12.85
C LEU A 116 -14.48 -15.54 12.89
N VAL A 117 -14.84 -14.30 12.55
CA VAL A 117 -16.23 -13.86 12.46
C VAL A 117 -16.90 -14.53 11.25
N VAL A 118 -16.24 -14.54 10.09
CA VAL A 118 -16.74 -15.20 8.88
C VAL A 118 -16.96 -16.70 9.13
N ARG A 119 -15.99 -17.37 9.77
CA ARG A 119 -16.12 -18.79 10.19
C ARG A 119 -17.24 -19.00 11.21
N GLY A 120 -17.46 -18.04 12.11
CA GLY A 120 -18.56 -18.07 13.07
C GLY A 120 -19.93 -18.01 12.40
N VAL A 121 -20.07 -17.23 11.32
CA VAL A 121 -21.31 -17.17 10.53
C VAL A 121 -21.54 -18.50 9.80
N GLU A 122 -20.51 -19.05 9.15
CA GLU A 122 -20.57 -20.35 8.46
C GLU A 122 -20.96 -21.50 9.40
N THR A 123 -20.39 -21.52 10.60
CA THR A 123 -20.66 -22.57 11.60
C THR A 123 -21.98 -22.37 12.36
N GLY A 124 -22.74 -21.32 12.03
CA GLY A 124 -24.04 -21.05 12.65
C GLY A 124 -23.97 -20.45 14.06
N LYS A 125 -22.80 -20.02 14.54
CA LYS A 125 -22.61 -19.41 15.87
C LYS A 125 -23.46 -18.14 16.07
N TYR A 126 -23.86 -17.51 14.98
CA TYR A 126 -24.59 -16.24 14.95
C TYR A 126 -26.03 -16.40 14.43
N LYS A 127 -26.57 -17.62 14.35
CA LYS A 127 -27.88 -17.90 13.74
C LYS A 127 -29.07 -17.29 14.49
N ASP A 128 -28.92 -17.06 15.79
CA ASP A 128 -29.98 -16.55 16.68
C ASP A 128 -29.87 -15.04 16.99
N LEU A 129 -28.96 -14.34 16.29
CA LEU A 129 -28.88 -12.86 16.25
C LEU A 129 -29.91 -12.29 15.28
#